data_AF-A0A136WH41-F1
#
_entry.id   AF-A0A136WH41-F1
#
_cell.length_a   1.000
_cell.length_b   1.000
_cell.length_c   1.000
_cell.angle_alpha   90.00
_cell.angle_beta   90.00
_cell.angle_gamma   90.00
#
_symmetry.space_group_name_H-M   'P 1'
#
loop_
_entity.id
_entity.type
_entity.pdbx_description
1 polymer ?
#
loop_
_entity_poly.entity_id
_entity_poly.type
_entity_poly.pdbx_seq_one_letter_code
_entity_poly.pdbx_strand_id
1 'polypeptide(L)'
;MPIYEAICMLTLPFHVIAIYLLCNAFMPKKRYSGKVEVISYISYATCVSIIFLLIRIPIVVLLANIILIFLISFNYSYPSITRFLNTVIVYIILMIAEIIPLGMVGFFHINPFQGTQFDSIVGIILVRIVTFVMAISVYRFMKRRKKEYRIPKLYYVIHIFILLGTLYLFVVSLNAENLTLLQMIMSSVILMLVNGLILYTDEKLYCAMVVYTQENTLHLQALAYEKQNETMRQSLSIIRSLKHDMKNHLITLKAMYENQSLEGVHSYISKMMEEMEGTTNTLDSGNFVVDSIVNFKLQEMRMLDVIFSSM
;
A
#
# COMPACT_ATOMS: atom_id res chain seq x y z
N MET A 1 -16.80 40.73 -9.88
CA MET A 1 -17.33 40.25 -11.18
C MET A 1 -16.22 39.61 -12.05
N PRO A 2 -15.31 40.32 -12.77
CA PRO A 2 -14.36 39.65 -13.68
C PRO A 2 -13.28 38.82 -12.97
N ILE A 3 -12.85 39.26 -11.78
CA ILE A 3 -11.83 38.57 -10.97
C ILE A 3 -12.34 37.23 -10.45
N TYR A 4 -13.57 37.19 -9.96
CA TYR A 4 -14.19 35.97 -9.44
C TYR A 4 -14.32 34.93 -10.55
N GLU A 5 -14.80 35.33 -11.73
CA GLU A 5 -14.89 34.48 -12.91
C GLU A 5 -13.52 33.98 -13.38
N ALA A 6 -12.49 34.82 -13.37
CA ALA A 6 -11.12 34.41 -13.71
C ALA A 6 -10.58 33.34 -12.75
N ILE A 7 -10.85 33.47 -11.45
CA ILE A 7 -10.43 32.48 -10.44
C ILE A 7 -11.26 31.19 -10.55
N CYS A 8 -12.55 31.27 -10.86
CA CYS A 8 -13.37 30.10 -11.20
C CYS A 8 -12.75 29.31 -12.36
N MET A 9 -12.38 30.00 -13.45
CA MET A 9 -11.79 29.37 -14.63
C MET A 9 -10.40 28.81 -14.35
N LEU A 10 -9.57 29.52 -13.58
CA LEU A 10 -8.22 29.06 -13.21
C LEU A 10 -8.25 27.81 -12.32
N THR A 11 -9.24 27.69 -11.44
CA THR A 11 -9.38 26.54 -10.53
C THR A 11 -10.18 25.37 -11.13
N LEU A 12 -10.85 25.58 -12.27
CA LEU A 12 -11.66 24.56 -12.94
C LEU A 12 -10.91 23.28 -13.29
N PRO A 13 -9.66 23.30 -13.81
CA PRO A 13 -8.93 22.08 -14.14
C PRO A 13 -8.77 21.14 -12.95
N PHE A 14 -8.61 21.70 -11.74
CA PHE A 14 -8.44 20.90 -10.53
C PHE A 14 -9.73 20.22 -10.09
N HIS A 15 -10.87 20.88 -10.29
CA HIS A 15 -12.17 20.25 -10.10
C HIS A 15 -12.38 19.11 -11.10
N VAL A 16 -11.99 19.31 -12.37
CA VAL A 16 -12.06 18.26 -13.39
C VAL A 16 -11.15 17.07 -13.05
N ILE A 17 -9.94 17.33 -12.55
CA ILE A 17 -9.03 16.28 -12.05
C ILE A 17 -9.64 15.55 -10.85
N ALA A 18 -10.29 16.25 -9.91
CA ALA A 18 -10.96 15.64 -8.78
C ALA A 18 -12.09 14.69 -9.23
N ILE A 19 -12.91 15.11 -10.20
CA ILE A 19 -13.94 14.24 -10.81
C ILE A 19 -13.29 13.04 -11.50
N TYR A 20 -12.23 13.25 -12.27
CA TYR A 20 -11.49 12.15 -12.90
C TYR A 20 -10.97 11.12 -11.89
N LEU A 21 -10.42 11.58 -10.77
CA LEU A 21 -9.94 10.71 -9.69
C LEU A 21 -11.09 9.91 -9.07
N LEU A 22 -12.21 10.57 -8.77
CA LEU A 22 -13.40 9.91 -8.21
C LEU A 22 -14.01 8.90 -9.19
N CYS A 23 -14.19 9.27 -10.46
CA CYS A 23 -14.68 8.36 -11.48
C CYS A 23 -13.76 7.14 -11.63
N ASN A 24 -12.44 7.30 -11.67
CA ASN A 24 -11.54 6.15 -11.72
C ASN A 24 -11.51 5.33 -10.41
N ALA A 25 -11.81 5.93 -9.26
CA ALA A 25 -11.92 5.22 -7.99
C ALA A 25 -13.11 4.25 -8.01
N PHE A 26 -14.30 4.75 -8.36
CA PHE A 26 -15.55 3.98 -8.36
C PHE A 26 -15.79 3.15 -9.63
N MET A 27 -15.21 3.58 -10.76
CA MET A 27 -15.39 2.97 -12.09
C MET A 27 -14.03 2.68 -12.78
N PRO A 28 -13.20 1.78 -12.22
CA PRO A 28 -11.87 1.50 -12.77
C PRO A 28 -11.85 0.86 -14.17
N LYS A 29 -12.94 0.21 -14.62
CA LYS A 29 -12.97 -0.49 -15.92
C LYS A 29 -13.32 0.48 -17.06
N LYS A 30 -12.33 0.86 -17.86
CA LYS A 30 -12.50 1.76 -19.01
C LYS A 30 -13.07 1.01 -20.22
N ARG A 31 -13.99 1.64 -20.95
CA ARG A 31 -14.61 1.08 -22.18
C ARG A 31 -13.91 1.55 -23.45
N TYR A 32 -13.46 2.80 -23.48
CA TYR A 32 -12.84 3.45 -24.65
C TYR A 32 -11.37 3.75 -24.42
N SER A 33 -10.67 4.15 -25.50
CA SER A 33 -9.25 4.54 -25.46
C SER A 33 -9.04 5.82 -24.64
N GLY A 34 -7.82 6.00 -24.10
CA GLY A 34 -7.49 7.16 -23.24
C GLY A 34 -7.71 8.52 -23.90
N LYS A 35 -7.65 8.60 -25.25
CA LYS A 35 -7.91 9.85 -25.99
C LYS A 35 -9.38 10.29 -25.90
N VAL A 36 -10.31 9.34 -26.01
CA VAL A 36 -11.77 9.62 -25.90
C VAL A 36 -12.11 10.09 -24.49
N GLU A 37 -11.50 9.46 -23.47
CA GLU A 37 -11.66 9.86 -22.07
C GLU A 37 -11.23 11.33 -21.86
N VAL A 38 -10.03 11.70 -22.30
CA VAL A 38 -9.52 13.08 -22.19
C VAL A 38 -10.46 14.08 -22.87
N ILE A 39 -10.93 13.77 -24.08
CA ILE A 39 -11.88 14.64 -24.81
C ILE A 39 -13.18 14.83 -24.02
N SER A 40 -13.71 13.80 -23.38
CA SER A 40 -14.93 13.92 -22.56
C SER A 40 -14.74 14.79 -21.31
N TYR A 41 -13.58 14.76 -20.68
CA TYR A 41 -13.29 15.64 -19.54
C TYR A 41 -13.06 17.10 -19.97
N ILE A 42 -12.49 17.31 -21.17
CA ILE A 42 -12.38 18.65 -21.76
C ILE A 42 -13.77 19.18 -22.13
N SER A 43 -14.63 18.37 -22.75
CA SER A 43 -15.99 18.79 -23.09
C SER A 43 -16.82 19.09 -21.85
N TYR A 44 -16.65 18.32 -20.78
CA TYR A 44 -17.22 18.62 -19.47
C TYR A 44 -16.80 20.01 -18.98
N ALA A 45 -15.50 20.30 -18.98
CA ALA A 45 -14.97 21.59 -18.51
C ALA A 45 -15.60 22.76 -19.30
N THR A 46 -15.63 22.65 -20.62
CA THR A 46 -16.21 23.67 -21.50
C THR A 46 -17.70 23.86 -21.25
N CYS A 47 -18.48 22.78 -21.14
CA CYS A 47 -19.92 22.87 -20.89
C CYS A 47 -20.22 23.49 -19.52
N VAL A 48 -19.52 23.10 -18.47
CA VAL A 48 -19.69 23.68 -17.13
C VAL A 48 -19.36 25.17 -17.13
N SER A 49 -18.26 25.57 -17.78
CA SER A 49 -17.87 26.98 -17.93
C SER A 49 -18.94 27.80 -18.63
N ILE A 50 -19.50 27.29 -19.73
CA ILE A 50 -20.55 27.99 -20.49
C ILE A 50 -21.83 28.13 -19.64
N ILE A 51 -22.26 27.05 -18.98
CA ILE A 51 -23.47 27.05 -18.15
C ILE A 51 -23.30 28.01 -16.96
N PHE A 52 -22.13 28.04 -16.34
CA PHE A 52 -21.83 28.94 -15.24
C PHE A 52 -21.83 30.42 -15.67
N LEU A 53 -21.24 30.74 -16.84
CA LEU A 53 -21.20 32.11 -17.35
C LEU A 53 -22.58 32.62 -17.79
N LEU A 54 -23.39 31.77 -18.43
CA LEU A 54 -24.70 32.14 -18.95
C LEU A 54 -25.81 32.10 -17.88
N ILE A 55 -25.76 31.13 -16.97
CA ILE A 55 -26.83 30.83 -16.03
C ILE A 55 -26.28 30.89 -14.60
N ARG A 56 -26.37 32.07 -13.98
CA ARG A 56 -25.92 32.34 -12.60
C ARG A 56 -26.91 31.84 -11.53
N ILE A 57 -27.55 30.69 -11.78
CA ILE A 57 -28.53 30.07 -10.87
C ILE A 57 -27.94 28.75 -10.37
N PRO A 58 -27.68 28.60 -9.05
CA PRO A 58 -27.06 27.40 -8.46
C PRO A 58 -27.74 26.11 -8.82
N ILE A 59 -29.08 26.09 -8.78
CA ILE A 59 -29.84 24.86 -9.02
C ILE A 59 -29.67 24.36 -10.47
N VAL A 60 -29.46 25.27 -11.42
CA VAL A 60 -29.24 24.91 -12.82
C VAL A 60 -27.82 24.39 -13.01
N VAL A 61 -26.82 25.06 -12.42
CA VAL A 61 -25.42 24.59 -12.43
C VAL A 61 -25.30 23.22 -11.76
N LEU A 62 -26.04 23.01 -10.67
CA LEU A 62 -26.13 21.75 -9.94
C LEU A 62 -26.65 20.62 -10.82
N LEU A 63 -27.83 20.80 -11.42
CA LEU A 63 -28.45 19.80 -12.30
C LEU A 63 -27.58 19.52 -13.52
N ALA A 64 -26.98 20.55 -14.11
CA ALA A 64 -26.03 20.41 -15.20
C ALA A 64 -24.83 19.54 -14.82
N ASN A 65 -24.23 19.77 -13.64
CA ASN A 65 -23.12 18.95 -13.17
C ASN A 65 -23.49 17.47 -13.02
N ILE A 66 -24.67 17.17 -12.47
CA ILE A 66 -25.16 15.78 -12.35
C ILE A 66 -25.26 15.13 -13.73
N ILE A 67 -25.90 15.82 -14.68
CA ILE A 67 -26.09 15.32 -16.06
C ILE A 67 -24.73 15.10 -16.75
N LEU A 68 -23.82 16.06 -16.61
CA LEU A 68 -22.52 16.00 -17.28
C LEU A 68 -21.62 14.90 -16.68
N ILE A 69 -21.62 14.70 -15.36
CA ILE A 69 -20.91 13.57 -14.73
C ILE A 69 -21.54 12.24 -15.15
N PHE A 70 -22.87 12.18 -15.27
CA PHE A 70 -23.55 11.00 -15.81
C PHE A 70 -23.15 10.72 -17.27
N LEU A 71 -22.96 11.75 -18.11
CA LEU A 71 -22.44 11.57 -19.47
C LEU A 71 -21.00 11.05 -19.48
N ILE A 72 -20.12 11.56 -18.60
CA ILE A 72 -18.76 11.03 -18.43
C ILE A 72 -18.79 9.55 -18.05
N SER A 73 -19.76 9.13 -17.24
CA SER A 73 -19.87 7.74 -16.78
C SER A 73 -20.00 6.71 -17.93
N PHE A 74 -20.44 7.12 -19.13
CA PHE A 74 -20.49 6.27 -20.32
C PHE A 74 -19.12 5.85 -20.85
N ASN A 75 -18.05 6.53 -20.44
CA ASN A 75 -16.68 6.14 -20.79
C ASN A 75 -16.22 4.85 -20.10
N TYR A 76 -16.98 4.37 -19.10
CA TYR A 76 -16.64 3.22 -18.28
C TYR A 76 -17.57 2.03 -18.57
N SER A 77 -17.01 0.82 -18.51
CA SER A 77 -17.69 -0.42 -18.88
C SER A 77 -18.51 -0.99 -17.70
N TYR A 78 -19.67 -0.40 -17.45
CA TYR A 78 -20.59 -0.78 -16.36
C TYR A 78 -22.05 -0.87 -16.84
N PRO A 79 -22.86 -1.81 -16.31
CA PRO A 79 -24.29 -1.88 -16.61
C PRO A 79 -25.02 -0.63 -16.07
N SER A 80 -26.14 -0.27 -16.69
CA SER A 80 -26.79 1.05 -16.53
C SER A 80 -27.16 1.39 -15.08
N ILE A 81 -27.64 0.42 -14.29
CA ILE A 81 -28.01 0.62 -12.88
C ILE A 81 -26.78 0.91 -12.02
N THR A 82 -25.73 0.09 -12.13
CA THR A 82 -24.49 0.26 -11.36
C THR A 82 -23.77 1.55 -11.76
N ARG A 83 -23.90 1.96 -13.02
CA ARG A 83 -23.39 3.23 -13.52
C ARG A 83 -24.08 4.42 -12.87
N PHE A 84 -25.40 4.41 -12.84
CA PHE A 84 -26.20 5.44 -12.18
C PHE A 84 -25.85 5.55 -10.70
N LEU A 85 -25.81 4.43 -9.97
CA LEU A 85 -25.45 4.40 -8.55
C LEU A 85 -24.07 4.99 -8.28
N ASN A 86 -23.06 4.59 -9.05
CA ASN A 86 -21.70 5.13 -8.90
C ASN A 86 -21.62 6.63 -9.22
N THR A 87 -22.38 7.10 -10.22
CA THR A 87 -22.46 8.53 -10.56
C THR A 87 -23.06 9.32 -9.40
N VAL A 88 -24.14 8.82 -8.81
CA VAL A 88 -24.79 9.43 -7.63
C VAL A 88 -23.82 9.48 -6.44
N ILE A 89 -23.07 8.41 -6.19
CA ILE A 89 -22.07 8.37 -5.10
C ILE A 89 -20.97 9.42 -5.32
N VAL A 90 -20.41 9.50 -6.54
CA VAL A 90 -19.40 10.52 -6.89
C VAL A 90 -19.95 11.93 -6.65
N TYR A 91 -21.20 12.16 -7.05
CA TYR A 91 -21.84 13.46 -6.87
C TYR A 91 -22.09 13.81 -5.40
N ILE A 92 -22.57 12.86 -4.58
CA ILE A 92 -22.76 13.06 -3.13
C ILE A 92 -21.44 13.45 -2.45
N ILE A 93 -20.34 12.79 -2.83
CA ILE A 93 -19.00 13.11 -2.35
C ILE A 93 -18.63 14.56 -2.71
N LEU A 94 -18.80 14.96 -3.97
CA LEU A 94 -18.53 16.34 -4.40
C LEU A 94 -19.38 17.34 -3.62
N MET A 95 -20.68 17.07 -3.43
CA MET A 95 -21.60 17.95 -2.70
C MET A 95 -21.19 18.13 -1.22
N ILE A 96 -20.81 17.05 -0.53
CA ILE A 96 -20.31 17.13 0.85
C ILE A 96 -19.03 17.99 0.89
N ALA A 97 -18.14 17.81 -0.08
CA ALA A 97 -16.90 18.56 -0.16
C ALA A 97 -17.10 20.06 -0.46
N GLU A 98 -18.24 20.45 -1.04
CA GLU A 98 -18.63 21.84 -1.25
C GLU A 98 -19.24 22.45 0.02
N ILE A 99 -20.19 21.74 0.66
CA ILE A 99 -20.94 22.25 1.82
C ILE A 99 -20.04 22.55 3.03
N ILE A 100 -19.02 21.73 3.29
CA ILE A 100 -18.10 21.92 4.44
C ILE A 100 -17.42 23.31 4.39
N PRO A 101 -16.69 23.67 3.32
CA PRO A 101 -16.14 25.01 3.09
C PRO A 101 -17.15 26.14 3.24
N LEU A 102 -18.33 25.96 2.63
CA LEU A 102 -19.42 26.93 2.61
C LEU A 102 -19.89 27.26 4.04
N GLY A 103 -19.99 26.24 4.90
CA GLY A 103 -20.28 26.40 6.32
C GLY A 103 -19.15 27.05 7.12
N MET A 104 -17.88 26.76 6.80
CA MET A 104 -16.71 27.35 7.50
C MET A 104 -16.57 28.86 7.24
N VAL A 105 -16.95 29.34 6.06
CA VAL A 105 -16.93 30.77 5.71
C VAL A 105 -18.19 31.50 6.21
N GLY A 106 -19.12 30.81 6.87
CA GLY A 106 -20.31 31.40 7.49
C GLY A 106 -21.44 31.75 6.51
N PHE A 107 -21.38 31.30 5.26
CA PHE A 107 -22.44 31.51 4.28
C PHE A 107 -23.55 30.46 4.44
N PHE A 108 -24.42 30.63 5.44
CA PHE A 108 -25.60 29.78 5.64
C PHE A 108 -26.89 30.30 4.96
N HIS A 109 -26.89 31.53 4.44
CA HIS A 109 -28.05 32.15 3.79
C HIS A 109 -27.94 32.11 2.26
N ILE A 110 -27.86 30.91 1.69
CA ILE A 110 -27.86 30.74 0.23
C ILE A 110 -29.28 30.34 -0.19
N ASN A 111 -30.01 31.28 -0.80
CA ASN A 111 -31.26 30.93 -1.48
C ASN A 111 -30.93 30.19 -2.78
N PRO A 112 -31.26 28.88 -2.91
CA PRO A 112 -30.88 28.10 -4.09
C PRO A 112 -31.61 28.53 -5.38
N PHE A 113 -32.68 29.32 -5.25
CA PHE A 113 -33.53 29.81 -6.33
C PHE A 113 -33.23 31.25 -6.77
N GLN A 114 -32.38 31.99 -6.06
CA GLN A 114 -31.97 33.33 -6.43
C GLN A 114 -30.54 33.32 -6.96
N GLY A 115 -30.19 34.28 -7.81
CA GLY A 115 -28.82 34.43 -8.31
C GLY A 115 -27.84 34.58 -7.15
N THR A 116 -26.71 33.86 -7.21
CA THR A 116 -25.72 33.85 -6.12
C THR A 116 -25.04 35.20 -5.94
N GLN A 117 -25.01 35.71 -4.71
CA GLN A 117 -24.08 36.75 -4.25
C GLN A 117 -22.79 36.13 -3.67
N PHE A 118 -22.39 34.95 -4.16
CA PHE A 118 -21.21 34.25 -3.68
C PHE A 118 -19.96 34.80 -4.37
N ASP A 119 -19.51 35.99 -3.96
CA ASP A 119 -18.34 36.68 -4.52
C ASP A 119 -17.07 36.51 -3.64
N SER A 120 -17.07 35.52 -2.74
CA SER A 120 -15.90 35.24 -1.90
C SER A 120 -14.86 34.43 -2.67
N ILE A 121 -13.78 35.11 -3.07
CA ILE A 121 -12.58 34.51 -3.65
C ILE A 121 -11.99 33.45 -2.72
N VAL A 122 -11.98 33.70 -1.42
CA VAL A 122 -11.47 32.77 -0.41
C VAL A 122 -12.35 31.52 -0.33
N GLY A 123 -13.67 31.69 -0.36
CA GLY A 123 -14.63 30.59 -0.30
C GLY A 123 -14.49 29.62 -1.47
N ILE A 124 -14.35 30.13 -2.71
CA ILE A 124 -14.19 29.25 -3.87
C ILE A 124 -12.86 28.49 -3.85
N ILE A 125 -11.77 29.14 -3.42
CA ILE A 125 -10.48 28.44 -3.31
C ILE A 125 -10.55 27.35 -2.24
N LEU A 126 -11.18 27.64 -1.10
CA LEU A 126 -11.35 26.67 -0.01
C LEU A 126 -12.21 25.48 -0.46
N VAL A 127 -13.30 25.72 -1.19
CA VAL A 127 -14.10 24.67 -1.83
C VAL A 127 -13.24 23.79 -2.72
N ARG A 128 -12.47 24.38 -3.64
CA ARG A 128 -11.67 23.63 -4.61
C ARG A 128 -10.61 22.77 -3.93
N ILE A 129 -9.95 23.29 -2.89
CA ILE A 129 -8.94 22.52 -2.15
C ILE A 129 -9.60 21.37 -1.39
N VAL A 130 -10.71 21.60 -0.70
CA VAL A 130 -11.41 20.53 0.04
C VAL A 130 -11.93 19.45 -0.91
N THR A 131 -12.53 19.84 -2.05
CA THR A 131 -12.94 18.88 -3.09
C THR A 131 -11.77 18.06 -3.58
N PHE A 132 -10.62 18.68 -3.85
CA PHE A 132 -9.43 18.00 -4.33
C PHE A 132 -8.87 17.01 -3.29
N VAL A 133 -8.67 17.46 -2.04
CA VAL A 133 -8.16 16.63 -0.93
C VAL A 133 -9.10 15.44 -0.65
N MET A 134 -10.41 15.67 -0.68
CA MET A 134 -11.39 14.62 -0.46
C MET A 134 -11.39 13.59 -1.60
N ALA A 135 -11.36 14.05 -2.86
CA ALA A 135 -11.26 13.17 -4.03
C ALA A 135 -10.03 12.26 -3.98
N ILE A 136 -8.88 12.82 -3.60
CA ILE A 136 -7.63 12.08 -3.42
C ILE A 136 -7.76 11.03 -2.32
N SER A 137 -8.32 11.41 -1.17
CA SER A 137 -8.45 10.53 -0.01
C SER A 137 -9.30 9.30 -0.36
N VAL A 138 -10.41 9.52 -1.06
CA VAL A 138 -11.29 8.45 -1.56
C VAL A 138 -10.57 7.58 -2.59
N TYR A 139 -9.94 8.19 -3.60
CA TYR A 139 -9.19 7.47 -4.63
C TYR A 139 -8.11 6.56 -4.02
N ARG A 140 -7.36 7.08 -3.05
CA ARG A 140 -6.31 6.32 -2.34
C ARG A 140 -6.88 5.19 -1.50
N PHE A 141 -7.97 5.42 -0.77
CA PHE A 141 -8.61 4.36 0.03
C PHE A 141 -9.06 3.18 -0.85
N MET A 142 -9.64 3.49 -2.02
CA MET A 142 -10.07 2.46 -2.97
C MET A 142 -8.89 1.76 -3.66
N LYS A 143 -7.83 2.50 -4.03
CA LYS A 143 -6.62 1.91 -4.64
C LYS A 143 -5.86 1.03 -3.64
N ARG A 144 -5.85 1.37 -2.35
CA ARG A 144 -5.26 0.57 -1.27
C ARG A 144 -5.85 -0.85 -1.20
N ARG A 145 -7.16 -1.01 -1.47
CA ARG A 145 -7.81 -2.34 -1.50
C ARG A 145 -7.27 -3.26 -2.60
N LYS A 146 -6.58 -2.72 -3.61
CA LYS A 146 -6.01 -3.47 -4.73
C LYS A 146 -4.49 -3.68 -4.61
N LYS A 147 -3.85 -3.12 -3.58
CA LYS A 147 -2.41 -3.21 -3.39
C LYS A 147 -2.07 -4.54 -2.72
N GLU A 148 -1.19 -5.33 -3.35
CA GLU A 148 -0.69 -6.60 -2.79
C GLU A 148 0.06 -6.38 -1.46
N TYR A 149 0.74 -5.24 -1.32
CA TYR A 149 1.51 -4.89 -0.14
C TYR A 149 0.77 -3.91 0.77
N ARG A 150 0.70 -4.27 2.05
CA ARG A 150 0.10 -3.42 3.09
C ARG A 150 1.06 -2.28 3.44
N ILE A 151 0.83 -1.11 2.85
CA ILE A 151 1.51 0.11 3.31
C ILE A 151 1.12 0.40 4.77
N PRO A 152 2.08 0.76 5.65
CA PRO A 152 1.81 1.17 7.02
C PRO A 152 0.72 2.23 7.10
N LYS A 153 -0.20 2.10 8.06
CA LYS A 153 -1.31 3.07 8.24
C LYS A 153 -0.77 4.49 8.49
N LEU A 154 0.37 4.60 9.18
CA LEU A 154 1.05 5.86 9.51
C LEU A 154 1.39 6.70 8.27
N TYR A 155 1.77 6.05 7.17
CA TYR A 155 2.11 6.75 5.92
C TYR A 155 0.95 7.58 5.36
N TYR A 156 -0.27 7.04 5.43
CA TYR A 156 -1.47 7.75 5.00
C TYR A 156 -1.83 8.89 5.96
N VAL A 157 -1.63 8.68 7.27
CA VAL A 157 -1.83 9.72 8.29
C VAL A 157 -0.88 10.89 8.03
N ILE A 158 0.40 10.63 7.78
CA ILE A 158 1.39 11.66 7.45
C ILE A 158 0.97 12.45 6.21
N HIS A 159 0.52 11.77 5.14
CA HIS A 159 0.03 12.45 3.95
C HIS A 159 -1.18 13.34 4.20
N ILE A 160 -2.14 12.88 5.01
CA ILE A 160 -3.30 13.69 5.41
C ILE A 160 -2.83 14.91 6.20
N PHE A 161 -1.90 14.74 7.15
CA PHE A 161 -1.32 15.85 7.90
C PHE A 161 -0.59 16.85 7.02
N ILE A 162 0.17 16.40 6.01
CA ILE A 162 0.83 17.30 5.05
C ILE A 162 -0.22 18.11 4.28
N LEU A 163 -1.27 17.46 3.76
CA LEU A 163 -2.34 18.14 3.01
C LEU A 163 -3.13 19.14 3.87
N LEU A 164 -3.43 18.78 5.12
CA LEU A 164 -4.12 19.66 6.07
C LEU A 164 -3.20 20.80 6.54
N GLY A 165 -1.91 20.53 6.74
CA GLY A 165 -0.92 21.51 7.14
C GLY A 165 -0.68 22.55 6.05
N THR A 166 -0.56 22.13 4.78
CA THR A 166 -0.43 23.06 3.65
C THR A 166 -1.68 23.91 3.47
N LEU A 167 -2.87 23.33 3.68
CA LEU A 167 -4.14 24.07 3.69
C LEU A 167 -4.19 25.09 4.84
N TYR A 168 -3.79 24.71 6.05
CA TYR A 168 -3.77 25.61 7.20
C TYR A 168 -2.83 26.80 6.97
N LEU A 169 -1.60 26.53 6.52
CA LEU A 169 -0.64 27.58 6.17
C LEU A 169 -1.17 28.51 5.10
N PHE A 170 -1.90 27.98 4.11
CA PHE A 170 -2.55 28.78 3.09
C PHE A 170 -3.63 29.70 3.68
N VAL A 171 -4.53 29.19 4.53
CA VAL A 171 -5.57 30.00 5.18
C VAL A 171 -4.95 31.10 6.06
N VAL A 172 -3.91 30.77 6.83
CA VAL A 172 -3.18 31.76 7.63
C VAL A 172 -2.52 32.80 6.73
N SER A 173 -1.93 32.39 5.60
CA SER A 173 -1.30 33.31 4.66
C SER A 173 -2.29 34.30 4.05
N LEU A 174 -3.57 33.94 3.95
CA LEU A 174 -4.64 34.80 3.44
C LEU A 174 -5.14 35.84 4.46
N ASN A 175 -4.88 35.62 5.74
CA ASN A 175 -5.23 36.56 6.81
C ASN A 175 -4.17 37.65 7.02
N ALA A 176 -3.10 37.67 6.23
CA ALA A 176 -2.09 38.73 6.31
C ALA A 176 -2.65 40.06 5.77
N GLU A 177 -2.41 41.16 6.48
CA GLU A 177 -2.79 42.50 6.03
C GLU A 177 -1.99 42.87 4.76
N ASN A 178 -2.68 43.44 3.75
CA ASN A 178 -2.11 43.92 2.47
C ASN A 178 -1.70 42.87 1.42
N LEU A 179 -2.45 41.78 1.27
CA LEU A 179 -2.24 40.87 0.14
C LEU A 179 -2.74 41.44 -1.18
N THR A 180 -1.85 41.48 -2.17
CA THR A 180 -2.23 41.78 -3.55
C THR A 180 -2.92 40.58 -4.20
N LEU A 181 -3.83 40.85 -5.13
CA LEU A 181 -4.54 39.82 -5.88
C LEU A 181 -3.61 38.86 -6.62
N LEU A 182 -2.50 39.37 -7.15
CA LEU A 182 -1.45 38.55 -7.77
C LEU A 182 -0.86 37.55 -6.77
N GLN A 183 -0.57 37.97 -5.54
CA GLN A 183 -0.01 37.10 -4.50
C GLN A 183 -0.99 35.98 -4.10
N MET A 184 -2.29 36.28 -4.01
CA MET A 184 -3.31 35.27 -3.70
C MET A 184 -3.47 34.23 -4.81
N ILE A 185 -3.41 34.64 -6.08
CA ILE A 185 -3.46 33.71 -7.21
C ILE A 185 -2.20 32.85 -7.22
N MET A 186 -1.02 33.46 -7.07
CA MET A 186 0.24 32.74 -7.07
C MET A 186 0.34 31.75 -5.91
N SER A 187 -0.07 32.13 -4.70
CA SER A 187 -0.07 31.22 -3.54
C SER A 187 -1.03 30.05 -3.74
N SER A 188 -2.19 30.29 -4.36
CA SER A 188 -3.17 29.24 -4.70
C SER A 188 -2.62 28.25 -5.72
N VAL A 189 -1.97 28.75 -6.79
CA VAL A 189 -1.35 27.92 -7.82
C VAL A 189 -0.20 27.11 -7.23
N ILE A 190 0.68 27.74 -6.45
CA ILE A 190 1.81 27.07 -5.79
C ILE A 190 1.32 25.99 -4.84
N LEU A 191 0.35 26.29 -3.97
CA LEU A 191 -0.23 25.32 -3.06
C LEU A 191 -0.73 24.10 -3.82
N MET A 192 -1.43 24.33 -4.93
CA MET A 192 -2.03 23.25 -5.68
C MET A 192 -1.01 22.44 -6.48
N LEU A 193 0.05 23.09 -6.99
CA LEU A 193 1.21 22.41 -7.56
C LEU A 193 1.94 21.55 -6.54
N VAL A 194 2.22 22.09 -5.34
CA VAL A 194 2.89 21.36 -4.25
C VAL A 194 2.07 20.14 -3.84
N ASN A 195 0.77 20.33 -3.58
CA ASN A 195 -0.12 19.23 -3.26
C ASN A 195 -0.18 18.21 -4.40
N GLY A 196 -0.23 18.64 -5.67
CA GLY A 196 -0.17 17.75 -6.83
C GLY A 196 1.13 16.95 -6.93
N LEU A 197 2.29 17.59 -6.71
CA LEU A 197 3.61 16.96 -6.76
C LEU A 197 3.80 15.94 -5.64
N ILE A 198 3.27 16.21 -4.45
CA ILE A 198 3.27 15.26 -3.34
C ILE A 198 2.55 13.97 -3.75
N LEU A 199 1.42 14.07 -4.46
CA LEU A 199 0.68 12.91 -4.95
C LEU A 199 1.42 12.14 -6.04
N TYR A 200 2.03 12.86 -6.98
CA TYR A 200 2.82 12.25 -8.04
C TYR A 200 4.00 11.46 -7.45
N THR A 201 4.71 12.07 -6.51
CA THR A 201 5.87 11.47 -5.84
C THR A 201 5.45 10.27 -4.99
N ASP A 202 4.30 10.33 -4.32
CA ASP A 202 3.73 9.22 -3.55
C ASP A 202 3.50 7.95 -4.37
N GLU A 203 3.00 8.07 -5.61
CA GLU A 203 2.79 6.91 -6.47
C GLU A 203 4.12 6.25 -6.87
N LYS A 204 5.13 7.07 -7.20
CA LYS A 204 6.48 6.59 -7.49
C LYS A 204 7.14 5.95 -6.28
N LEU A 205 6.98 6.57 -5.12
CA LEU A 205 7.51 6.05 -3.86
C LEU A 205 6.86 4.71 -3.51
N TYR A 206 5.55 4.55 -3.74
CA TYR A 206 4.89 3.26 -3.55
C TYR A 206 5.45 2.18 -4.46
N CYS A 207 5.63 2.45 -5.75
CA CYS A 207 6.23 1.49 -6.68
C CYS A 207 7.64 1.09 -6.22
N ALA A 208 8.46 2.06 -5.80
CA ALA A 208 9.78 1.79 -5.26
C ALA A 208 9.74 0.92 -3.99
N MET A 209 8.80 1.19 -3.06
CA MET A 209 8.63 0.36 -1.87
C MET A 209 8.23 -1.08 -2.19
N VAL A 210 7.37 -1.28 -3.19
CA VAL A 210 6.96 -2.64 -3.63
C VAL A 210 8.16 -3.41 -4.16
N VAL A 211 8.92 -2.81 -5.07
CA VAL A 211 10.13 -3.42 -5.64
C VAL A 211 11.14 -3.73 -4.54
N TYR A 212 11.43 -2.77 -3.67
CA TYR A 212 12.34 -2.94 -2.53
C TYR A 212 11.90 -4.08 -1.60
N THR A 213 10.59 -4.17 -1.32
CA THR A 213 10.05 -5.24 -0.46
C THR A 213 10.18 -6.59 -1.14
N GLN A 214 9.87 -6.69 -2.43
CA GLN A 214 10.02 -7.92 -3.22
C GLN A 214 11.49 -8.39 -3.23
N GLU A 215 12.43 -7.50 -3.54
CA GLU A 215 13.86 -7.80 -3.52
C GLU A 215 14.32 -8.27 -2.14
N ASN A 216 13.93 -7.58 -1.08
CA ASN A 216 14.29 -7.97 0.29
C ASN A 216 13.70 -9.34 0.67
N THR A 217 12.46 -9.63 0.27
CA THR A 217 11.85 -10.95 0.51
C THR A 217 12.56 -12.06 -0.27
N LEU A 218 12.95 -11.82 -1.52
CA LEU A 218 13.71 -12.77 -2.33
C LEU A 218 15.10 -13.03 -1.74
N HIS A 219 15.77 -11.96 -1.28
CA HIS A 219 17.06 -12.07 -0.62
C HIS A 219 16.99 -12.90 0.68
N LEU A 220 15.98 -12.64 1.52
CA LEU A 220 15.75 -13.43 2.72
C LEU A 220 15.43 -14.91 2.42
N GLN A 221 14.67 -15.18 1.35
CA GLN A 221 14.44 -16.55 0.90
C GLN A 221 15.73 -17.23 0.42
N ALA A 222 16.57 -16.52 -0.34
CA ALA A 222 17.85 -17.05 -0.82
C ALA A 222 18.76 -17.44 0.36
N LEU A 223 18.88 -16.57 1.37
CA LEU A 223 19.63 -16.86 2.60
C LEU A 223 19.06 -18.06 3.37
N ALA A 224 17.74 -18.18 3.46
CA ALA A 224 17.09 -19.31 4.12
C ALA A 224 17.37 -20.63 3.38
N TYR A 225 17.32 -20.63 2.04
CA TYR A 225 17.67 -21.79 1.20
C TYR A 225 19.13 -22.19 1.33
N GLU A 226 20.05 -21.22 1.38
CA GLU A 226 21.48 -21.48 1.59
C GLU A 226 21.70 -22.19 2.94
N LYS A 227 21.09 -21.68 4.01
CA LYS A 227 21.16 -22.30 5.32
C LYS A 227 20.55 -23.70 5.35
N GLN A 228 19.42 -23.92 4.68
CA GLN A 228 18.82 -25.24 4.56
C GLN A 228 19.74 -26.23 3.82
N ASN A 229 20.41 -25.79 2.75
CA ASN A 229 21.38 -26.60 2.02
C ASN A 229 22.60 -26.96 2.88
N GLU A 230 23.08 -26.04 3.71
CA GLU A 230 24.17 -26.31 4.64
C GLU A 230 23.78 -27.38 5.67
N THR A 231 22.62 -27.22 6.31
CA THR A 231 22.08 -28.23 7.24
C THR A 231 21.93 -29.59 6.56
N MET A 232 21.44 -29.63 5.32
CA MET A 232 21.30 -30.87 4.56
C MET A 232 22.66 -31.53 4.27
N ARG A 233 23.69 -30.74 3.92
CA ARG A 233 25.05 -31.24 3.72
C ARG A 233 25.63 -31.85 5.00
N GLN A 234 25.39 -31.21 6.15
CA GLN A 234 25.80 -31.73 7.46
C GLN A 234 25.11 -33.07 7.75
N SER A 235 23.78 -33.16 7.59
CA SER A 235 23.04 -34.41 7.75
C SER A 235 23.52 -35.52 6.82
N LEU A 236 23.81 -35.20 5.54
CA LEU A 236 24.36 -36.18 4.59
C LEU A 236 25.76 -36.68 5.01
N SER A 237 26.57 -35.82 5.61
CA SER A 237 27.90 -36.23 6.11
C SER A 237 27.80 -37.19 7.30
N ILE A 238 26.83 -36.98 8.20
CA ILE A 238 26.52 -37.88 9.31
C ILE A 238 26.06 -39.24 8.77
N ILE A 239 25.14 -39.26 7.80
CA ILE A 239 24.66 -40.52 7.18
C ILE A 239 25.81 -41.27 6.49
N ARG A 240 26.72 -40.57 5.81
CA ARG A 240 27.90 -41.19 5.17
C ARG A 240 28.83 -41.83 6.21
N SER A 241 29.05 -41.16 7.33
CA SER A 241 29.88 -41.67 8.43
C SER A 241 29.23 -42.91 9.05
N LEU A 242 27.93 -42.84 9.38
CA LEU A 242 27.16 -43.99 9.87
C LEU A 242 27.23 -45.20 8.91
N LYS A 243 27.06 -44.97 7.60
CA LYS A 243 27.16 -46.03 6.60
C LYS A 243 28.56 -46.66 6.56
N HIS A 244 29.60 -45.84 6.68
CA HIS A 244 30.98 -46.31 6.72
C HIS A 244 31.23 -47.20 7.95
N ASP A 245 30.77 -46.77 9.11
CA ASP A 245 30.96 -47.50 10.36
C ASP A 245 30.17 -48.82 10.35
N MET A 246 28.91 -48.80 9.90
CA MET A 246 28.11 -50.02 9.67
C MET A 246 28.80 -50.99 8.72
N LYS A 247 29.42 -50.51 7.63
CA LYS A 247 30.16 -51.37 6.70
C LYS A 247 31.34 -52.04 7.41
N ASN A 248 32.08 -51.33 8.25
CA ASN A 248 33.21 -51.88 8.99
C ASN A 248 32.76 -52.94 10.02
N HIS A 249 31.65 -52.69 10.72
CA HIS A 249 31.05 -53.67 11.63
C HIS A 249 30.63 -54.96 10.88
N LEU A 250 30.00 -54.83 9.71
CA LEU A 250 29.60 -55.99 8.89
C LEU A 250 30.81 -56.77 8.37
N ILE A 251 31.90 -56.10 7.97
CA ILE A 251 33.15 -56.76 7.56
C ILE A 251 33.75 -57.55 8.73
N THR A 252 33.79 -56.95 9.92
CA THR A 252 34.33 -57.59 11.13
C THR A 252 33.53 -58.83 11.51
N LEU A 253 32.20 -58.72 11.51
CA LEU A 253 31.29 -59.85 11.76
C LEU A 253 31.48 -60.97 10.75
N LYS A 254 31.60 -60.63 9.45
CA LYS A 254 31.85 -61.61 8.40
C LYS A 254 33.17 -62.35 8.63
N ALA A 255 34.25 -61.64 8.96
CA ALA A 255 35.55 -62.26 9.22
C ALA A 255 35.53 -63.18 10.47
N MET A 256 34.85 -62.78 11.54
CA MET A 256 34.70 -63.61 12.75
C MET A 256 33.88 -64.89 12.50
N TYR A 257 32.84 -64.77 11.66
CA TYR A 257 32.02 -65.90 11.25
C TYR A 257 32.79 -66.89 10.35
N GLU A 258 33.56 -66.39 9.36
CA GLU A 258 34.41 -67.21 8.49
C GLU A 258 35.50 -67.96 9.28
N ASN A 259 35.98 -67.39 10.40
CA ASN A 259 36.94 -68.03 11.31
C ASN A 259 36.31 -69.01 12.33
N GLN A 260 35.03 -69.38 12.19
CA GLN A 260 34.28 -70.29 13.08
C GLN A 260 34.22 -69.87 14.57
N SER A 261 34.44 -68.58 14.87
CA SER A 261 34.45 -68.06 16.25
C SER A 261 33.05 -67.65 16.72
N LEU A 262 32.16 -68.62 16.94
CA LEU A 262 30.76 -68.36 17.30
C LEU A 262 30.60 -67.54 18.60
N GLU A 263 31.44 -67.78 19.60
CA GLU A 263 31.50 -67.03 20.85
C GLU A 263 31.94 -65.58 20.64
N GLY A 264 32.91 -65.34 19.74
CA GLY A 264 33.41 -64.01 19.39
C GLY A 264 32.37 -63.17 18.66
N VAL A 265 31.60 -63.78 17.75
CA VAL A 265 30.47 -63.12 17.07
C VAL A 265 29.40 -62.70 18.08
N HIS A 266 29.04 -63.58 19.02
CA HIS A 266 28.00 -63.29 19.99
C HIS A 266 28.40 -62.14 20.92
N SER A 267 29.63 -62.14 21.42
CA SER A 267 30.19 -61.07 22.25
C SER A 267 30.26 -59.73 21.51
N TYR A 268 30.66 -59.74 20.23
CA TYR A 268 30.77 -58.52 19.42
C TYR A 268 29.39 -57.89 19.13
N ILE A 269 28.37 -58.71 18.85
CA ILE A 269 26.99 -58.23 18.67
C ILE A 269 26.46 -57.63 19.97
N SER A 270 26.65 -58.30 21.11
CA SER A 270 26.22 -57.78 22.42
C SER A 270 26.86 -56.42 22.74
N LYS A 271 28.16 -56.27 22.45
CA LYS A 271 28.86 -54.99 22.63
C LYS A 271 28.33 -53.88 21.71
N MET A 272 28.04 -54.21 20.45
CA MET A 272 27.45 -53.26 19.49
C MET A 272 26.05 -52.80 19.93
N MET A 273 25.23 -53.72 20.48
CA MET A 273 23.91 -53.37 21.02
C MET A 273 24.02 -52.47 22.26
N GLU A 274 24.97 -52.73 23.15
CA GLU A 274 25.23 -51.92 24.35
C GLU A 274 25.70 -50.49 23.98
N GLU A 275 26.56 -50.36 22.97
CA GLU A 275 26.98 -49.07 22.42
C GLU A 275 25.81 -48.28 21.77
N MET A 276 24.83 -48.98 21.19
CA MET A 276 23.62 -48.36 20.62
C MET A 276 22.57 -47.99 21.68
N GLU A 277 22.50 -48.68 22.81
CA GLU A 277 21.61 -48.35 23.94
C GLU A 277 22.16 -47.22 24.83
N GLY A 278 23.48 -46.97 24.81
CA GLY A 278 24.16 -45.96 25.64
C GLY A 278 23.86 -44.48 25.33
N THR A 279 23.01 -44.16 24.35
CA THR A 279 22.67 -42.77 23.95
C THR A 279 21.25 -42.33 24.37
N THR A 280 20.77 -42.75 25.54
CA THR A 280 19.40 -42.47 26.02
C THR A 280 19.22 -41.10 26.71
N ASN A 281 20.26 -40.26 26.82
CA ASN A 281 20.14 -38.92 27.40
C ASN A 281 19.92 -37.83 26.34
N THR A 282 19.00 -38.04 25.40
CA THR A 282 18.51 -36.96 24.53
C THR A 282 17.26 -36.33 25.15
N LEU A 283 17.28 -35.02 25.31
CA LEU A 283 16.13 -34.26 25.80
C LEU A 283 15.05 -34.28 24.70
N ASP A 284 13.85 -34.79 25.03
CA ASP A 284 12.67 -34.80 24.17
C ASP A 284 11.57 -34.00 24.85
N SER A 285 11.39 -32.76 24.39
CA SER A 285 10.36 -31.84 24.89
C SER A 285 9.14 -31.77 23.96
N GLY A 286 9.12 -32.56 22.89
CA GLY A 286 8.10 -32.52 21.84
C GLY A 286 8.26 -31.35 20.85
N ASN A 287 9.35 -30.58 20.93
CA ASN A 287 9.68 -29.53 19.96
C ASN A 287 11.01 -29.85 19.29
N PHE A 288 10.92 -30.50 18.13
CA PHE A 288 12.06 -31.01 17.35
C PHE A 288 13.19 -30.00 17.13
N VAL A 289 12.87 -28.72 16.94
CA VAL A 289 13.88 -27.67 16.71
C VAL A 289 14.66 -27.38 17.99
N VAL A 290 13.96 -27.27 19.12
CA VAL A 290 14.56 -27.02 20.44
C VAL A 290 15.38 -28.23 20.87
N ASP A 291 14.81 -29.43 20.71
CA ASP A 291 15.45 -30.69 21.10
C ASP A 291 16.72 -30.95 20.29
N SER A 292 16.71 -30.64 18.99
CA SER A 292 17.90 -30.77 18.13
C SER A 292 19.03 -29.82 18.52
N ILE A 293 18.72 -28.56 18.85
CA ILE A 293 19.74 -27.55 19.23
C ILE A 293 20.34 -27.89 20.59
N VAL A 294 19.49 -28.28 21.56
CA VAL A 294 19.92 -28.60 22.92
C VAL A 294 20.76 -29.88 22.91
N ASN A 295 20.33 -30.92 22.20
CA ASN A 295 21.10 -32.16 22.09
C ASN A 295 22.42 -31.95 21.33
N PHE A 296 22.45 -31.12 20.29
CA PHE A 296 23.69 -30.73 19.61
C PHE A 296 24.67 -29.98 20.53
N LYS A 297 24.18 -29.03 21.33
CA LYS A 297 24.99 -28.30 22.32
C LYS A 297 25.49 -29.18 23.45
N LEU A 298 24.66 -30.10 23.95
CA LEU A 298 25.06 -31.10 24.95
C LEU A 298 26.14 -32.03 24.41
N GLN A 299 26.06 -32.38 23.13
CA GLN A 299 27.08 -33.16 22.45
C GLN A 299 28.39 -32.38 22.28
N GLU A 300 28.36 -31.09 21.90
CA GLU A 300 29.55 -30.21 21.91
C GLU A 300 30.19 -30.11 23.30
N MET A 301 29.39 -29.93 24.36
CA MET A 301 29.90 -29.81 25.73
C MET A 301 30.52 -31.10 26.24
N ARG A 302 29.94 -32.26 25.95
CA ARG A 302 30.56 -33.56 26.28
C ARG A 302 31.89 -33.75 25.58
N MET A 303 32.02 -33.29 24.33
CA MET A 303 33.31 -33.37 23.63
C MET A 303 34.35 -32.43 24.25
N LEU A 304 33.96 -31.26 24.76
CA LEU A 304 34.86 -30.35 25.47
C LEU A 304 35.29 -30.88 26.85
N ASP A 305 34.38 -31.51 27.61
CA ASP A 305 34.68 -32.09 28.93
C ASP A 305 35.65 -33.29 28.86
N VAL A 306 35.59 -34.07 27.77
CA VAL A 306 36.55 -35.15 27.49
C VAL A 306 37.95 -34.60 27.16
N ILE A 307 38.03 -33.40 26.58
CA ILE A 307 39.32 -32.74 26.27
C ILE A 307 39.95 -32.12 27.54
N PHE A 308 39.14 -31.61 28.49
CA PHE A 308 39.66 -31.03 29.74
C PHE A 308 39.98 -32.07 30.83
N SER A 309 39.39 -33.27 30.80
CA SER A 309 39.73 -34.35 31.74
C SER A 309 40.92 -35.22 31.31
N SER A 310 41.47 -34.98 30.12
CA SER A 310 42.65 -35.67 29.57
C SER A 310 43.93 -34.80 29.56
N MET A 311 43.89 -33.63 30.22
CA MET A 311 45.03 -32.76 30.55
C MET A 311 45.34 -32.85 32.05
#